data_AF-A0A1Q9NRP9-F1
#
_entry.id   AF-A0A1Q9NRP9-F1
#
_cell.length_a   1.000
_cell.length_b   1.000
_cell.length_c   1.000
_cell.angle_alpha   90.00
_cell.angle_beta   90.00
_cell.angle_gamma   90.00
#
_symmetry.space_group_name_H-M   'P 1'
#
loop_
_entity.id
_entity.type
_entity.pdbx_description
1 polymer ?
#
loop_
_entity_poly.entity_id
_entity_poly.type
_entity_poly.pdbx_seq_one_letter_code
_entity_poly.pdbx_strand_id
1 'polypeptide(L)'
;MEAFGIDKLKNTCLIFPFSKTNANAITVLLASLDTHPILQQLSILLPDLNSDPKSLNSKIAKFKSVILAVSVYSTQVDIIRDKISDYRRNLSEKNLIVVAGGPHPIGDPFSMLINGADIVCTGEGEVVFR
;
A
#
# COMPACT_ATOMS: atom_id res chain seq x y z
N MET A 1 -13.58 -25.49 3.18
CA MET A 1 -13.11 -24.45 4.11
C MET A 1 -13.49 -23.13 3.46
N GLU A 2 -14.57 -22.50 3.92
CA GLU A 2 -15.10 -21.29 3.30
C GLU A 2 -14.08 -20.16 3.38
N ALA A 3 -13.84 -19.54 2.23
CA ALA A 3 -12.91 -18.45 2.00
C ALA A 3 -13.40 -17.15 2.68
N PHE A 4 -13.38 -17.11 4.00
CA PHE A 4 -13.78 -15.95 4.79
C PHE A 4 -12.87 -14.75 4.45
N GLY A 5 -13.39 -13.80 3.65
CA GLY A 5 -12.72 -12.54 3.32
C GLY A 5 -12.26 -12.38 1.86
N ILE A 6 -12.29 -13.44 1.05
CA ILE A 6 -11.74 -13.42 -0.31
C ILE A 6 -12.60 -12.57 -1.27
N ASP A 7 -13.93 -12.62 -1.17
CA ASP A 7 -14.81 -11.80 -2.03
C ASP A 7 -14.73 -10.29 -1.75
N LYS A 8 -14.26 -9.87 -0.56
CA LYS A 8 -13.99 -8.45 -0.27
C LYS A 8 -12.80 -7.90 -1.07
N LEU A 9 -11.86 -8.76 -1.46
CA LEU A 9 -10.66 -8.35 -2.19
C LEU A 9 -10.97 -7.91 -3.63
N LYS A 10 -11.98 -8.51 -4.28
CA LYS A 10 -12.40 -8.12 -5.64
C LYS A 10 -12.86 -6.67 -5.76
N ASN A 11 -13.33 -6.07 -4.66
CA ASN A 11 -13.75 -4.67 -4.60
C ASN A 11 -12.70 -3.75 -3.94
N THR A 12 -11.44 -4.21 -3.93
CA THR A 12 -10.31 -3.52 -3.31
C THR A 12 -9.20 -3.30 -4.33
N CYS A 13 -8.62 -2.11 -4.34
CA CYS A 13 -7.44 -1.78 -5.12
C CYS A 13 -6.22 -1.65 -4.21
N LEU A 14 -5.12 -2.31 -4.57
CA LEU A 14 -3.83 -2.17 -3.91
C LEU A 14 -2.97 -1.19 -4.69
N ILE A 15 -2.49 -0.14 -4.03
CA ILE A 15 -1.67 0.91 -4.63
C ILE A 15 -0.30 0.87 -3.97
N PHE A 16 0.76 0.75 -4.77
CA PHE A 16 2.13 0.99 -4.34
C PHE A 16 2.69 2.25 -5.02
N PRO A 17 2.82 3.38 -4.31
CA PRO A 17 3.54 4.53 -4.83
C PRO A 17 4.99 4.15 -5.17
N PHE A 18 5.31 4.19 -6.46
CA PHE A 18 6.49 3.59 -7.03
C PHE A 18 7.53 4.64 -7.39
N SER A 19 8.80 4.34 -7.12
CA SER A 19 9.95 5.18 -7.44
C SER A 19 11.17 4.29 -7.66
N LYS A 20 12.26 4.83 -8.20
CA LYS A 20 13.52 4.08 -8.32
C LYS A 20 14.05 3.59 -6.97
N THR A 21 13.83 4.35 -5.89
CA THR A 21 14.35 4.03 -4.56
C THR A 21 13.67 2.80 -3.96
N ASN A 22 12.37 2.63 -4.16
CA ASN A 22 11.60 1.51 -3.62
C ASN A 22 11.27 0.42 -4.66
N ALA A 23 11.79 0.55 -5.88
CA ALA A 23 11.53 -0.38 -6.98
C ALA A 23 11.89 -1.82 -6.62
N ASN A 24 13.05 -2.04 -5.99
CA ASN A 24 13.50 -3.38 -5.60
C ASN A 24 12.55 -4.01 -4.58
N ALA A 25 12.20 -3.30 -3.52
CA ALA A 25 11.30 -3.82 -2.48
C ALA A 25 9.92 -4.18 -3.06
N ILE A 26 9.33 -3.29 -3.86
CA ILE A 26 8.01 -3.53 -4.46
C ILE A 26 8.07 -4.68 -5.47
N THR A 27 9.08 -4.72 -6.34
CA THR A 27 9.19 -5.75 -7.39
C THR A 27 9.43 -7.13 -6.80
N VAL A 28 10.30 -7.25 -5.78
CA VAL A 28 10.55 -8.52 -5.08
C VAL A 28 9.29 -9.02 -4.39
N LEU A 29 8.57 -8.14 -3.68
CA LEU A 29 7.31 -8.49 -3.03
C LEU A 29 6.28 -8.99 -4.05
N LEU A 30 6.07 -8.25 -5.14
CA LEU A 30 5.13 -8.66 -6.19
C LEU A 30 5.53 -9.99 -6.84
N ALA A 31 6.82 -10.18 -7.16
CA ALA A 31 7.32 -11.42 -7.73
C ALA A 31 7.16 -12.61 -6.78
N SER A 32 7.39 -12.42 -5.48
CA SER A 32 7.26 -13.46 -4.47
C SER A 32 5.80 -13.93 -4.26
N LEU A 33 4.84 -13.07 -4.61
CA LEU A 33 3.41 -13.29 -4.46
C LEU A 33 2.71 -13.54 -5.80
N ASP A 34 3.44 -13.57 -6.92
CA ASP A 34 2.88 -13.69 -8.28
C ASP A 34 2.06 -14.97 -8.48
N THR A 35 2.49 -16.06 -7.84
CA THR A 35 1.77 -17.35 -7.83
C THR A 35 0.71 -17.44 -6.74
N HIS A 36 0.61 -16.46 -5.84
CA HIS A 36 -0.30 -16.50 -4.71
C HIS A 36 -1.71 -16.01 -5.12
N PRO A 37 -2.80 -16.71 -4.72
CA PRO A 37 -4.17 -16.34 -5.11
C PRO A 37 -4.61 -14.93 -4.68
N ILE A 38 -3.92 -14.32 -3.71
CA ILE A 38 -4.26 -12.98 -3.21
C ILE A 38 -4.02 -11.89 -4.26
N LEU A 39 -2.91 -11.96 -5.02
CA LEU A 39 -2.62 -10.97 -6.06
C LEU A 39 -3.49 -11.14 -7.30
N GLN A 40 -3.94 -12.37 -7.58
CA GLN A 40 -4.86 -12.64 -8.69
C GLN A 40 -6.24 -11.96 -8.52
N GLN A 41 -6.56 -11.54 -7.30
CA GLN A 41 -7.88 -10.97 -6.95
C GLN A 41 -7.82 -9.48 -6.66
N LEU A 42 -6.63 -8.93 -6.42
CA LEU A 42 -6.42 -7.51 -6.18
C LEU A 42 -6.07 -6.81 -7.47
N SER A 43 -6.72 -5.67 -7.72
CA SER A 43 -6.26 -4.76 -8.77
C SER A 43 -5.09 -3.95 -8.23
N ILE A 44 -3.92 -4.12 -8.84
CA ILE A 44 -2.68 -3.47 -8.40
C ILE A 44 -2.39 -2.26 -9.29
N LEU A 45 -2.07 -1.13 -8.67
CA LEU A 45 -1.61 0.08 -9.35
C LEU A 45 -0.24 0.50 -8.81
N LEU A 46 0.65 0.87 -9.73
CA LEU A 46 2.01 1.35 -9.43
C LEU A 46 2.19 2.80 -9.92
N PRO A 47 1.46 3.78 -9.36
CA PRO A 47 1.63 5.17 -9.73
C PRO A 47 3.01 5.69 -9.34
N ASP A 48 3.55 6.68 -10.05
CA ASP A 48 4.76 7.36 -9.60
C ASP A 48 4.55 7.97 -8.20
N LEU A 49 5.54 7.86 -7.32
CA LEU A 49 5.49 8.35 -5.94
C LEU A 49 5.08 9.84 -5.86
N ASN A 50 5.48 10.65 -6.85
CA ASN A 50 5.20 12.08 -6.88
C ASN A 50 3.88 12.42 -7.59
N SER A 51 3.21 11.45 -8.22
CA SER A 51 1.95 11.69 -8.95
C SER A 51 0.81 12.09 -8.03
N ASP A 52 -0.02 13.05 -8.45
CA ASP A 52 -1.20 13.47 -7.67
C ASP A 52 -2.17 12.28 -7.51
N PRO A 53 -2.58 11.91 -6.27
CA PRO A 53 -3.60 10.88 -6.04
C PRO A 53 -4.89 11.06 -6.85
N LYS A 54 -5.29 12.31 -7.15
CA LYS A 54 -6.49 12.59 -7.98
C LYS A 54 -6.42 11.98 -9.37
N SER A 55 -5.22 11.83 -9.92
CA SER A 55 -5.01 11.18 -11.23
C SER A 55 -5.48 9.73 -11.26
N LEU A 56 -5.66 9.10 -10.10
CA LEU A 56 -6.12 7.72 -9.96
C LEU A 56 -7.63 7.60 -9.81
N ASN A 57 -8.36 8.69 -9.58
CA ASN A 57 -9.79 8.67 -9.26
C ASN A 57 -10.62 7.87 -10.27
N SER A 58 -10.37 8.04 -11.56
CA SER A 58 -11.08 7.28 -12.61
C SER A 58 -10.73 5.79 -12.59
N LYS A 59 -9.46 5.44 -12.35
CA LYS A 59 -8.99 4.05 -12.28
C LYS A 59 -9.54 3.33 -11.05
N ILE A 60 -9.69 4.05 -9.93
CA ILE A 60 -10.12 3.47 -8.66
C ILE A 60 -11.61 3.65 -8.38
N ALA A 61 -12.36 4.35 -9.26
CA ALA A 61 -13.77 4.70 -9.05
C ALA A 61 -14.63 3.47 -8.72
N LYS A 62 -14.36 2.34 -9.40
CA LYS A 62 -15.09 1.08 -9.27
C LYS A 62 -14.84 0.32 -7.95
N PHE A 63 -13.78 0.65 -7.21
CA PHE A 63 -13.44 -0.04 -5.96
C PHE A 63 -14.04 0.69 -4.76
N LYS A 64 -14.57 -0.04 -3.78
CA LYS A 64 -15.06 0.52 -2.53
C LYS A 64 -13.93 0.78 -1.52
N SER A 65 -12.90 -0.06 -1.55
CA SER A 65 -11.75 0.01 -0.65
C SER A 65 -10.46 0.23 -1.42
N VAL A 66 -9.51 0.93 -0.79
CA VAL A 66 -8.16 1.13 -1.30
C VAL A 66 -7.18 0.76 -0.20
N ILE A 67 -6.18 -0.04 -0.55
CA ILE A 67 -5.02 -0.31 0.30
C ILE A 67 -3.86 0.47 -0.30
N LEU A 68 -3.31 1.41 0.47
CA LEU A 68 -2.11 2.15 0.12
C LEU A 68 -0.93 1.49 0.83
N ALA A 69 -0.11 0.75 0.09
CA ALA A 69 1.08 0.10 0.61
C ALA A 69 2.33 0.94 0.31
N VAL A 70 2.95 1.48 1.35
CA VAL A 70 4.13 2.35 1.25
C VAL A 70 5.39 1.62 1.73
N SER A 71 6.44 1.66 0.91
CA SER A 71 7.78 1.20 1.29
C SER A 71 8.60 2.41 1.73
N VAL A 72 8.94 2.47 3.02
CA VAL A 72 9.50 3.66 3.67
C VAL A 72 10.95 3.45 4.05
N TYR A 73 11.81 4.31 3.50
CA TYR A 73 13.20 4.48 3.92
C TYR A 73 13.30 5.63 4.91
N SER A 74 14.27 5.60 5.83
CA SER A 74 14.38 6.58 6.91
C SER A 74 14.52 8.03 6.41
N THR A 75 15.10 8.22 5.23
CA THR A 75 15.24 9.54 4.60
C THR A 75 13.96 10.06 3.94
N GLN A 76 12.91 9.24 3.85
CA GLN A 76 11.68 9.55 3.12
C GLN A 76 10.45 9.69 4.03
N VAL A 77 10.63 9.66 5.36
CA VAL A 77 9.52 9.65 6.32
C VAL A 77 8.58 10.83 6.12
N ASP A 78 9.11 12.06 6.02
CA ASP A 78 8.30 13.26 5.80
C ASP A 78 7.55 13.21 4.46
N ILE A 79 8.24 12.80 3.39
CA ILE A 79 7.65 12.68 2.05
C ILE A 79 6.48 11.68 2.08
N ILE A 80 6.66 10.54 2.75
CA ILE A 80 5.62 9.51 2.86
C ILE A 80 4.47 9.99 3.76
N ARG A 81 4.74 10.66 4.88
CA ARG A 81 3.71 11.27 5.73
C ARG A 81 2.83 12.22 4.93
N ASP A 82 3.44 13.14 4.19
CA ASP A 82 2.74 14.12 3.38
C ASP A 82 1.93 13.41 2.29
N LYS A 83 2.50 12.36 1.70
CA LYS A 83 1.81 11.54 0.72
C LYS A 83 0.59 10.81 1.29
N ILE A 84 0.71 10.23 2.48
CA ILE A 84 -0.41 9.57 3.18
C ILE A 84 -1.53 10.59 3.43
N SER A 85 -1.18 11.79 3.90
CA SER A 85 -2.13 12.90 4.09
C SER A 85 -2.85 13.27 2.80
N ASP A 86 -2.11 13.36 1.69
CA ASP A 86 -2.68 13.64 0.37
C ASP A 86 -3.66 12.54 -0.08
N TYR A 87 -3.29 11.27 0.07
CA TYR A 87 -4.18 10.16 -0.27
C TYR A 87 -5.44 10.16 0.60
N ARG A 88 -5.32 10.35 1.92
CA ARG A 88 -6.48 10.43 2.82
C ARG A 88 -7.42 11.56 2.45
N ARG A 89 -6.89 12.73 2.08
CA ARG A 89 -7.70 13.88 1.67
C ARG A 89 -8.43 13.64 0.35
N ASN A 90 -7.75 13.07 -0.63
CA ASN A 90 -8.29 12.90 -1.98
C ASN A 90 -9.19 11.67 -2.11
N LEU A 91 -9.04 10.68 -1.23
CA LEU A 91 -9.80 9.44 -1.22
C LEU A 91 -10.73 9.34 -0.01
N SER A 92 -11.18 10.48 0.55
CA SER A 92 -12.01 10.53 1.76
C SER A 92 -13.33 9.74 1.66
N GLU A 93 -13.87 9.59 0.45
CA GLU A 93 -15.09 8.82 0.16
C GLU A 93 -14.84 7.30 0.04
N LYS A 94 -13.58 6.86 0.10
CA LYS A 94 -13.17 5.45 0.01
C LYS A 94 -12.76 4.94 1.38
N ASN A 95 -12.93 3.64 1.60
CA ASN A 95 -12.30 2.97 2.74
C ASN A 95 -10.80 2.80 2.47
N LEU A 96 -9.99 3.76 2.90
CA LEU A 96 -8.54 3.76 2.74
C LEU A 96 -7.84 3.14 3.96
N ILE A 97 -7.08 2.07 3.71
CA ILE A 97 -6.17 1.46 4.68
C ILE A 97 -4.74 1.72 4.22
N VAL A 98 -3.90 2.23 5.12
CA VAL A 98 -2.49 2.52 4.85
C VAL A 98 -1.62 1.48 5.54
N VAL A 99 -0.83 0.76 4.75
CA VAL A 99 0.11 -0.26 5.20
C VAL A 99 1.52 0.25 4.96
N ALA A 100 2.33 0.36 6.01
CA ALA A 100 3.72 0.77 5.91
C ALA A 100 4.67 -0.42 6.09
N GLY A 101 5.65 -0.54 5.21
CA GLY A 101 6.75 -1.51 5.32
C GLY A 101 8.08 -0.91 4.88
N GLY A 102 9.12 -1.73 4.79
CA GLY A 102 10.47 -1.30 4.43
C GLY A 102 11.40 -1.14 5.64
N PRO A 103 12.62 -0.59 5.46
CA PRO A 103 13.63 -0.58 6.50
C PRO A 103 13.33 0.39 7.66
N HIS A 104 12.65 1.52 7.42
CA HIS A 104 12.31 2.45 8.52
C HIS A 104 11.27 1.89 9.49
N PRO A 105 10.13 1.34 9.03
CA PRO A 105 9.10 0.84 9.94
C PRO A 105 9.52 -0.40 10.75
N ILE A 106 10.58 -1.11 10.32
CA ILE A 106 11.22 -2.18 11.11
C ILE A 106 11.93 -1.59 12.35
N GLY A 107 12.63 -0.46 12.18
CA GLY A 107 13.39 0.19 13.25
C GLY A 107 12.56 1.10 14.15
N ASP A 108 11.50 1.71 13.61
CA ASP A 108 10.59 2.60 14.35
C ASP A 108 9.14 2.49 13.85
N PRO A 109 8.42 1.43 14.26
CA PRO A 109 7.04 1.21 13.82
C PRO A 109 6.05 2.25 14.36
N PHE A 110 6.30 2.78 15.57
CA PHE A 110 5.38 3.73 16.19
C PHE A 110 5.40 5.09 15.48
N SER A 111 6.56 5.54 15.00
CA SER A 111 6.65 6.71 14.12
C SER A 111 5.72 6.59 12.93
N MET A 112 5.63 5.42 12.28
CA MET A 112 4.75 5.28 11.12
C MET A 112 3.27 5.35 11.46
N LEU A 113 2.85 4.79 12.60
CA LEU A 113 1.47 4.91 13.08
C LEU A 113 1.11 6.38 13.35
N ILE A 114 2.01 7.13 14.00
CA ILE A 114 1.84 8.58 14.25
C ILE A 114 1.76 9.34 12.92
N ASN A 115 2.54 8.93 11.92
CA ASN A 115 2.56 9.53 10.59
C ASN A 115 1.41 9.07 9.66
N GLY A 116 0.41 8.38 10.22
CA GLY A 116 -0.87 8.12 9.54
C GLY A 116 -0.99 6.75 8.87
N ALA A 117 -0.04 5.83 9.10
CA ALA A 117 -0.23 4.42 8.76
C ALA A 117 -1.25 3.76 9.70
N ASP A 118 -2.05 2.83 9.18
CA ASP A 118 -2.98 2.03 9.98
C ASP A 118 -2.34 0.70 10.41
N ILE A 119 -1.49 0.14 9.55
CA ILE A 119 -0.80 -1.14 9.74
C ILE A 119 0.68 -0.94 9.43
N VAL A 120 1.55 -1.54 10.26
CA VAL A 120 2.99 -1.50 10.06
C VAL A 120 3.57 -2.91 10.01
N CYS A 121 4.27 -3.22 8.92
CA CYS A 121 5.00 -4.46 8.72
C CYS A 121 6.42 -4.29 9.28
N THR A 122 6.73 -5.03 10.36
CA THR A 122 8.03 -4.98 11.07
C THR A 122 9.00 -6.08 10.63
N GLY A 123 8.72 -6.76 9.52
CA GLY A 123 9.54 -7.83 8.95
C GLY A 123 9.25 -8.03 7.46
N GLU A 124 9.48 -9.24 6.96
CA GLU A 124 9.25 -9.58 5.55
C GLU A 124 7.77 -9.40 5.18
N GLY A 125 7.53 -8.55 4.17
CA GLY A 125 6.18 -8.18 3.76
C GLY A 125 5.37 -9.37 3.24
N GLU A 126 6.05 -10.35 2.65
CA GLU A 126 5.47 -11.58 2.09
C GLU A 126 4.70 -12.39 3.12
N VAL A 127 5.19 -12.42 4.37
CA VAL A 127 4.54 -13.17 5.46
C VAL A 127 3.19 -12.56 5.81
N VAL A 128 3.01 -11.25 5.58
CA VAL A 128 1.75 -10.55 5.84
C VAL A 128 0.67 -10.87 4.80
N PHE A 129 1.06 -11.32 3.60
CA PHE A 129 0.15 -11.64 2.50
C PHE A 129 -0.14 -13.15 2.34
N ARG A 130 0.52 -14.01 3.12
CA ARG A 130 0.38 -15.48 3.08
C ARG A 130 -0.66 -16.00 4.07
#